data_AF-A0A7V7G2P1-F1
#
_entry.id   AF-A0A7V7G2P1-F1
#
_cell.length_a   1.000
_cell.length_b   1.000
_cell.length_c   1.000
_cell.angle_alpha   90.00
_cell.angle_beta   90.00
_cell.angle_gamma   90.00
#
_symmetry.space_group_name_H-M   'P 1'
#
loop_
_entity.id
_entity.type
_entity.pdbx_description
1 polymer ?
#
loop_
_entity_poly.entity_id
_entity_poly.type
_entity_poly.pdbx_seq_one_letter_code
_entity_poly.pdbx_strand_id
1 'polypeptide(L)'
;MVSVPIGANESSILLIAHPDVDTHRLTRDTTRAVFAMRQRTWPNGQAVRVYVLPNDHPVHARFAKERLSVYPHQLQLAWDRMVFSGTGQAPNRVGSQSEMLERIATTPGALGYLEREYLDDRVQVIAME
;
A
#
# COMPACT_ATOMS: atom_id res chain seq x y z
N MET A 1 -38.06 18.74 -8.75
CA MET A 1 -37.49 17.43 -8.40
C MET A 1 -36.20 17.29 -9.16
N VAL A 2 -35.05 17.50 -8.52
CA VAL A 2 -33.76 17.23 -9.15
C VAL A 2 -33.18 16.05 -8.40
N SER A 3 -33.23 14.88 -9.04
CA SER A 3 -32.56 13.69 -8.54
C SER A 3 -31.07 13.92 -8.62
N VAL A 4 -30.45 14.13 -7.46
CA VAL A 4 -29.00 14.06 -7.31
C VAL A 4 -28.63 12.59 -7.48
N PRO A 5 -27.74 12.23 -8.42
CA PRO A 5 -27.23 10.86 -8.46
C PRO A 5 -26.45 10.65 -7.17
N ILE A 6 -26.93 9.72 -6.35
CA ILE A 6 -26.18 9.18 -5.23
C ILE A 6 -25.03 8.40 -5.85
N GLY A 7 -23.93 9.09 -6.13
CA GLY A 7 -22.66 8.43 -6.45
C GLY A 7 -22.36 7.49 -5.30
N ALA A 8 -22.25 6.20 -5.61
CA ALA A 8 -21.84 5.18 -4.68
C ALA A 8 -20.63 5.70 -3.89
N ASN A 9 -20.70 5.55 -2.57
CA ASN A 9 -19.65 5.88 -1.61
C ASN A 9 -18.27 5.54 -2.23
N GLU A 10 -17.55 6.52 -2.77
CA GLU A 10 -16.24 6.26 -3.37
C GLU A 10 -15.28 5.96 -2.22
N SER A 11 -15.18 4.68 -1.86
CA SER A 11 -14.25 4.20 -0.84
C SER A 11 -12.83 4.50 -1.32
N SER A 12 -12.34 5.69 -0.96
CA SER A 12 -11.02 6.18 -1.36
C SER A 12 -9.97 5.33 -0.67
N ILE A 13 -9.14 4.65 -1.46
CA ILE A 13 -8.02 3.86 -0.95
C ILE A 13 -6.90 4.83 -0.58
N LEU A 14 -6.50 4.83 0.68
CA LEU A 14 -5.46 5.67 1.23
C LEU A 14 -4.15 4.88 1.33
N LEU A 15 -3.03 5.57 1.07
CA LEU A 15 -1.70 5.05 1.39
C LEU A 15 -1.40 5.44 2.84
N ILE A 16 -0.98 4.48 3.66
CA ILE A 16 -0.73 4.69 5.09
C ILE A 16 0.65 4.19 5.48
N ALA A 17 1.28 4.88 6.42
CA ALA A 17 2.58 4.51 6.98
C ALA A 17 2.56 4.54 8.50
N HIS A 18 3.54 3.88 9.12
CA HIS A 18 3.78 3.98 10.55
C HIS A 18 4.11 5.45 10.92
N PRO A 19 3.68 5.98 12.09
CA PRO A 19 3.92 7.38 12.47
C PRO A 19 5.38 7.83 12.56
N ASP A 20 6.34 6.88 12.60
CA ASP A 20 7.78 7.17 12.62
C ASP A 20 8.39 7.50 11.25
N VAL A 21 7.61 7.36 10.17
CA VAL A 21 8.08 7.64 8.81
C VAL A 21 8.02 9.15 8.53
N ASP A 22 9.17 9.81 8.36
CA ASP A 22 9.23 11.26 8.08
C ASP A 22 8.67 11.65 6.69
N THR A 23 8.48 10.66 5.81
CA THR A 23 8.01 10.88 4.43
C THR A 23 6.50 10.98 4.39
N HIS A 24 5.95 12.18 4.19
CA HIS A 24 4.49 12.41 4.12
C HIS A 24 3.91 12.44 2.70
N ARG A 25 4.76 12.42 1.67
CA ARG A 25 4.36 12.48 0.25
C ARG A 25 5.20 11.51 -0.57
N LEU A 26 4.59 10.82 -1.52
CA LEU A 26 5.26 9.98 -2.49
C LEU A 26 4.70 10.21 -3.89
N THR A 27 5.57 10.19 -4.90
CA THR A 27 5.13 10.14 -6.30
C THR A 27 4.63 8.73 -6.63
N ARG A 28 3.74 8.61 -7.61
CA ARG A 28 3.30 7.31 -8.14
C ARG A 28 4.46 6.38 -8.49
N ASP A 29 5.53 6.88 -9.10
CA ASP A 29 6.69 6.09 -9.48
C ASP A 29 7.44 5.53 -8.27
N THR A 30 7.64 6.35 -7.23
CA THR A 30 8.28 5.91 -5.99
C THR A 30 7.39 4.91 -5.26
N THR A 31 6.08 5.16 -5.15
CA THR A 31 5.14 4.19 -4.55
C THR A 31 5.19 2.86 -5.32
N ARG A 32 5.14 2.89 -6.65
CA ARG A 32 5.25 1.68 -7.48
C ARG A 32 6.58 0.96 -7.26
N ALA A 33 7.70 1.68 -7.16
CA ALA A 33 9.02 1.09 -6.90
C ALA A 33 9.08 0.41 -5.52
N VAL A 34 8.47 1.00 -4.50
CA VAL A 34 8.38 0.43 -3.16
C VAL A 34 7.51 -0.83 -3.13
N PHE A 35 6.29 -0.78 -3.68
CA PHE A 35 5.40 -1.96 -3.71
C PHE A 35 5.91 -3.07 -4.64
N ALA A 36 6.69 -2.74 -5.67
CA ALA A 36 7.43 -3.72 -6.48
C ALA A 36 8.71 -4.23 -5.79
N MET A 37 8.98 -3.85 -4.54
CA MET A 37 10.18 -4.18 -3.76
C MET A 37 11.51 -3.83 -4.46
N ARG A 38 11.49 -2.81 -5.34
CA ARG A 38 12.68 -2.26 -6.00
C ARG A 38 13.36 -1.16 -5.18
N GLN A 39 12.57 -0.42 -4.41
CA GLN A 39 13.06 0.52 -3.39
C GLN A 39 12.65 -0.02 -2.02
N ARG A 40 13.63 -0.27 -1.14
CA ARG A 40 13.43 -0.96 0.15
C ARG A 40 13.83 -0.12 1.35
N THR A 41 14.18 1.15 1.14
CA THR A 41 14.60 2.08 2.18
C THR A 41 13.90 3.44 2.01
N TRP A 42 13.54 4.04 3.14
CA TRP A 42 13.16 5.44 3.26
C TRP A 42 14.38 6.35 3.03
N PRO A 43 14.20 7.65 2.77
CA PRO A 43 15.32 8.59 2.54
C PRO A 43 16.33 8.66 3.70
N ASN A 44 15.87 8.43 4.94
CA ASN A 44 16.71 8.39 6.14
C ASN A 44 17.46 7.06 6.32
N GLY A 45 17.33 6.11 5.38
CA GLY A 45 17.97 4.79 5.42
C GLY A 45 17.18 3.72 6.18
N GLN A 46 16.09 4.07 6.86
CA GLN A 46 15.22 3.10 7.52
C GLN A 46 14.61 2.13 6.49
N ALA A 47 14.53 0.84 6.81
CA ALA A 47 13.91 -0.15 5.94
C ALA A 47 12.41 0.11 5.76
N VAL A 48 11.92 0.04 4.52
CA VAL A 48 10.47 0.09 4.24
C VAL A 48 9.91 -1.31 4.43
N ARG A 49 9.01 -1.46 5.40
CA ARG A 49 8.31 -2.73 5.66
C ARG A 49 6.95 -2.72 4.95
N VAL A 50 6.93 -3.23 3.73
CA VAL A 50 5.72 -3.24 2.90
C VAL A 50 4.76 -4.35 3.34
N TYR A 51 3.49 -3.98 3.51
CA TYR A 51 2.37 -4.91 3.73
C TYR A 51 1.36 -4.82 2.58
N VAL A 52 0.85 -5.97 2.14
CA VAL A 52 -0.14 -6.08 1.05
C VAL A 52 -1.27 -7.06 1.42
N LEU A 53 -2.46 -6.82 0.89
CA LEU A 53 -3.56 -7.78 0.92
C LEU A 53 -3.33 -8.91 -0.13
N PRO A 54 -4.09 -10.02 -0.08
CA PRO A 54 -4.02 -11.09 -1.06
C PRO A 54 -4.30 -10.60 -2.49
N ASN A 55 -3.77 -11.32 -3.48
CA ASN A 55 -3.79 -10.89 -4.89
C ASN A 55 -5.22 -10.78 -5.45
N ASP A 56 -6.14 -11.59 -4.94
CA ASP A 56 -7.57 -11.64 -5.25
C ASP A 56 -8.42 -10.68 -4.40
N HIS A 57 -7.82 -9.97 -3.43
CA HIS A 57 -8.54 -9.03 -2.60
C HIS A 57 -8.97 -7.80 -3.42
N PRO A 58 -10.25 -7.37 -3.38
CA PRO A 58 -10.75 -6.27 -4.21
C PRO A 58 -10.01 -4.95 -3.98
N VAL A 59 -9.67 -4.64 -2.72
CA VAL A 59 -8.86 -3.45 -2.37
C VAL A 59 -7.44 -3.53 -2.92
N HIS A 60 -6.80 -4.70 -2.96
CA HIS A 60 -5.49 -4.84 -3.61
C HIS A 60 -5.60 -4.58 -5.11
N ALA A 61 -6.63 -5.14 -5.75
CA ALA A 61 -6.88 -4.96 -7.17
C ALA A 61 -7.10 -3.49 -7.55
N ARG A 62 -7.89 -2.78 -6.75
CA ARG A 62 -8.13 -1.34 -6.92
C ARG A 62 -6.87 -0.52 -6.62
N PHE A 63 -6.17 -0.78 -5.52
CA PHE A 63 -4.92 -0.10 -5.19
C PHE A 63 -3.89 -0.20 -6.31
N ALA A 64 -3.63 -1.42 -6.81
CA ALA A 64 -2.69 -1.65 -7.89
C ALA A 64 -3.08 -0.84 -9.15
N LYS A 65 -4.34 -0.90 -9.55
CA LYS A 65 -4.83 -0.24 -10.77
C LYS A 65 -4.88 1.28 -10.63
N GLU A 66 -5.54 1.78 -9.60
CA GLU A 66 -5.87 3.19 -9.41
C GLU A 66 -4.66 3.99 -8.90
N ARG A 67 -3.90 3.44 -7.94
CA ARG A 67 -2.79 4.14 -7.28
C ARG A 67 -1.43 3.87 -7.90
N LEU A 68 -1.19 2.68 -8.44
CA LEU A 68 0.11 2.31 -9.01
C LEU A 68 0.14 2.27 -10.54
N SER A 69 -1.03 2.31 -11.20
CA SER A 69 -1.18 2.12 -12.64
C SER A 69 -0.61 0.78 -13.14
N VAL A 70 -0.76 -0.28 -12.35
CA VAL A 70 -0.39 -1.66 -12.71
C VAL A 70 -1.50 -2.64 -12.35
N TYR A 71 -1.42 -3.87 -12.85
CA TYR A 71 -2.31 -4.95 -12.45
C TYR A 71 -1.70 -5.80 -11.32
N PRO A 72 -2.52 -6.40 -10.44
CA PRO A 72 -2.03 -7.24 -9.34
C PRO A 72 -1.08 -8.36 -9.77
N HIS A 73 -1.40 -9.03 -10.89
CA HIS A 73 -0.54 -10.07 -11.45
C HIS A 73 0.85 -9.58 -11.86
N GLN A 74 1.01 -8.29 -12.22
CA GLN A 74 2.31 -7.73 -12.57
C GLN A 74 3.19 -7.54 -11.32
N LEU A 75 2.59 -7.14 -10.20
CA LEU A 75 3.29 -7.09 -8.91
C LEU A 75 3.68 -8.50 -8.46
N GLN A 76 2.74 -9.45 -8.51
CA GLN A 76 3.01 -10.84 -8.15
C GLN A 76 4.15 -11.45 -8.98
N LEU A 77 4.13 -11.25 -10.31
CA LEU A 77 5.20 -11.72 -11.19
C LEU A 77 6.56 -11.09 -10.85
N ALA A 78 6.59 -9.79 -10.51
CA ALA A 78 7.82 -9.14 -10.09
C ALA A 78 8.37 -9.74 -8.79
N TRP A 79 7.50 -9.98 -7.80
CA TRP A 79 7.86 -10.62 -6.54
C TRP A 79 8.36 -12.05 -6.74
N ASP A 80 7.65 -12.86 -7.53
CA ASP A 80 8.02 -14.24 -7.85
C ASP A 80 9.41 -14.29 -8.50
N ARG A 81 9.67 -13.41 -9.48
CA ARG A 81 10.98 -13.32 -10.13
C ARG A 81 12.10 -13.01 -9.14
N MET A 82 11.88 -12.09 -8.20
CA MET A 82 12.89 -11.74 -7.19
C MET A 82 13.15 -12.89 -6.21
N VAL A 83 12.11 -13.57 -5.77
CA VAL A 83 12.20 -14.71 -4.83
C VAL A 83 12.90 -15.89 -5.50
N PHE A 84 12.47 -16.28 -6.71
CA PHE A 84 13.05 -17.42 -7.42
C PHE A 84 14.52 -17.19 -7.81
N SER A 85 14.92 -15.95 -8.11
CA SER A 85 16.33 -15.64 -8.39
C SER A 85 17.18 -15.43 -7.13
N GLY A 86 16.60 -15.45 -5.93
CA GLY A 86 17.29 -15.18 -4.67
C GLY A 86 17.72 -13.71 -4.48
N THR A 87 17.17 -12.78 -5.28
CA THR A 87 17.54 -11.35 -5.25
C THR A 87 16.70 -10.50 -4.29
N GLY A 88 15.70 -11.11 -3.65
CA GLY A 88 14.88 -10.42 -2.68
C GLY A 88 13.77 -11.27 -2.09
N GLN A 89 12.97 -10.62 -1.27
CA GLN A 89 11.79 -11.19 -0.62
C GLN A 89 10.54 -10.46 -1.12
N ALA A 90 9.42 -11.18 -1.16
CA ALA A 90 8.12 -10.58 -1.41
C ALA A 90 7.69 -9.68 -0.23
N PRO A 91 6.72 -8.76 -0.43
CA PRO A 91 6.11 -8.03 0.68
C PRO A 91 5.44 -8.96 1.71
N ASN A 92 5.23 -8.44 2.91
CA ASN A 92 4.46 -9.13 3.93
C ASN A 92 2.98 -9.15 3.53
N ARG A 93 2.31 -10.31 3.66
CA ARG A 93 0.87 -10.42 3.39
C ARG A 93 0.07 -10.32 4.69
N VAL A 94 -1.06 -9.61 4.64
CA VAL A 94 -2.07 -9.56 5.71
C VAL A 94 -3.40 -10.05 5.16
N GLY A 95 -4.25 -10.62 6.01
CA GLY A 95 -5.54 -11.20 5.61
C GLY A 95 -6.69 -10.21 5.52
N SER A 96 -6.55 -9.01 6.11
CA SER A 96 -7.63 -8.01 6.17
C SER A 96 -7.11 -6.58 6.29
N GLN A 97 -7.98 -5.59 6.05
CA GLN A 97 -7.66 -4.17 6.24
C GLN A 97 -7.49 -3.80 7.72
N SER A 98 -8.20 -4.46 8.63
CA SER A 98 -7.96 -4.31 10.08
C SER A 98 -6.58 -4.84 10.49
N GLU A 99 -6.17 -5.98 9.94
CA GLU A 99 -4.80 -6.49 10.17
C GLU A 99 -3.76 -5.57 9.51
N MET A 100 -4.03 -5.04 8.31
CA MET A 100 -3.16 -4.03 7.68
C MET A 100 -2.92 -2.87 8.64
N LEU A 101 -3.99 -2.23 9.14
CA LEU A 101 -3.91 -1.12 10.07
C LEU A 101 -3.06 -1.47 11.30
N GLU A 102 -3.33 -2.61 11.93
CA GLU A 102 -2.59 -3.07 13.11
C GLU A 102 -1.09 -3.26 12.82
N ARG A 103 -0.76 -3.90 11.69
CA ARG A 103 0.62 -4.11 11.28
C ARG A 103 1.32 -2.79 11.01
N ILE A 104 0.67 -1.85 10.32
CA ILE A 104 1.26 -0.54 10.04
C ILE A 104 1.45 0.25 11.34
N ALA A 105 0.49 0.24 12.26
CA ALA A 105 0.57 0.98 13.53
C ALA A 105 1.65 0.45 14.49
N THR A 106 2.02 -0.84 14.39
CA THR A 106 2.94 -1.49 15.34
C THR A 106 4.32 -1.76 14.77
N THR A 107 4.55 -1.44 13.49
CA THR A 107 5.77 -1.80 12.78
C THR A 107 6.52 -0.55 12.29
N PRO A 108 7.64 -0.17 12.91
CA PRO A 108 8.50 0.94 12.47
C PRO A 108 8.86 0.86 10.99
N GLY A 109 8.74 1.97 10.27
CA GLY A 109 9.03 2.05 8.84
C GLY A 109 8.02 1.34 7.92
N ALA A 110 6.87 0.90 8.44
CA ALA A 110 5.89 0.17 7.63
C ALA A 110 5.11 1.06 6.66
N LEU A 111 4.70 0.46 5.53
CA LEU A 111 3.89 1.07 4.48
C LEU A 111 2.83 0.08 4.01
N GLY A 112 1.60 0.56 3.85
CA GLY A 112 0.47 -0.22 3.39
C GLY A 112 -0.62 0.68 2.82
N TYR A 113 -1.81 0.12 2.66
CA TYR A 113 -2.97 0.85 2.15
C TYR A 113 -4.26 0.25 2.71
N LEU A 114 -5.27 1.09 2.86
CA LEU A 114 -6.61 0.69 3.31
C LEU A 114 -7.66 1.65 2.77
N GLU A 115 -8.92 1.24 2.81
CA GLU A 115 -10.07 2.11 2.57
C GLU A 115 -10.28 3.04 3.76
N ARG A 116 -10.71 4.28 3.49
CA ARG A 116 -10.87 5.33 4.51
C ARG A 116 -11.66 4.92 5.74
N GLU A 117 -12.64 4.02 5.63
CA GLU A 117 -13.45 3.56 6.76
C GLU A 117 -12.66 2.76 7.81
N TYR A 118 -11.49 2.21 7.44
CA TYR A 118 -10.58 1.53 8.35
C TYR A 118 -9.51 2.45 8.94
N LEU A 119 -9.47 3.73 8.55
CA LEU A 119 -8.46 4.66 9.04
C LEU A 119 -8.74 5.02 10.50
N ASP A 120 -7.69 5.03 11.32
CA ASP A 120 -7.68 5.62 12.65
C ASP A 120 -6.40 6.44 12.89
N ASP A 121 -6.29 7.08 14.05
CA ASP A 121 -5.22 8.02 14.39
C ASP A 121 -3.88 7.34 14.74
N ARG A 122 -3.79 6.00 14.70
CA ARG A 122 -2.55 5.26 15.01
C ARG A 122 -1.57 5.20 13.84
N VAL A 123 -2.00 5.62 12.66
CA VAL A 123 -1.20 5.62 11.43
C VAL A 123 -1.23 7.00 10.80
N GLN A 124 -0.23 7.29 9.97
CA GLN A 124 -0.24 8.51 9.16
C GLN A 124 -0.63 8.21 7.72
N VAL A 125 -1.32 9.16 7.09
CA VAL A 125 -1.67 9.09 5.66
C VAL A 125 -0.55 9.71 4.83
N ILE A 126 -0.11 8.98 3.81
CA ILE A 126 0.87 9.47 2.83
C ILE A 126 0.11 9.99 1.60
N ALA A 127 0.32 11.26 1.27
CA ALA A 127 -0.25 11.81 0.05
C ALA A 127 0.48 11.27 -1.19
N MET A 128 -0.29 10.98 -2.24
CA MET A 128 0.26 10.58 -3.53
C MET A 128 0.17 11.72 -4.54
N GLU A 129 1.29 12.01 -5.19
CA GLU A 129 1.41 12.92 -6.34
C GLU A 129 1.40 12.15 -7.68
#